data_AF-A0A7J9FCX1-F1
#
_entry.id   AF-A0A7J9FCX1-F1
#
_cell.length_a   1.000
_cell.length_b   1.000
_cell.length_c   1.000
_cell.angle_alpha   90.00
_cell.angle_beta   90.00
_cell.angle_gamma   90.00
#
_symmetry.space_group_name_H-M   'P 1'
#
loop_
_entity.id
_entity.type
_entity.pdbx_description
1 polymer ?
#
loop_
_entity_poly.entity_id
_entity_poly.type
_entity_poly.pdbx_seq_one_letter_code
_entity_poly.pdbx_strand_id
1 'polypeptide(L)' 'MGPLTSVDWSATCEQLLGKVTNKFRGSWIEMEWSKDNFKTIKAFLSDVEKEQFAHAFILSLIEGLLMSDKSQNLVHLR' A
#
# COMPACT_ATOMS: atom_id res chain seq x y z
N MET A 1 26.95 16.38 -1.61
CA MET A 1 26.07 15.33 -1.06
C MET A 1 24.74 16.01 -0.76
N GLY A 2 23.71 15.81 -1.58
CA GLY A 2 22.38 16.42 -1.36
C GLY A 2 21.67 15.78 -0.16
N PRO A 3 20.67 16.45 0.44
CA PRO A 3 20.00 15.92 1.63
C PRO A 3 19.31 14.60 1.28
N LEU A 4 19.59 13.56 2.06
CA LEU A 4 18.76 12.36 2.10
C LEU A 4 17.39 12.81 2.62
N THR A 5 16.49 13.18 1.71
CA THR A 5 15.09 13.40 2.06
C THR A 5 14.57 12.06 2.55
N SER A 6 14.54 11.89 3.87
CA SER A 6 13.83 10.78 4.51
C SER A 6 12.41 10.82 3.97
N VAL A 7 12.06 9.85 3.11
CA VAL A 7 10.72 9.77 2.56
C VAL A 7 9.76 9.56 3.71
N ASP A 8 8.76 10.44 3.83
CA ASP A 8 7.67 10.26 4.76
C ASP A 8 6.71 9.21 4.17
N TRP A 9 6.92 7.96 4.59
CA TRP A 9 6.11 6.82 4.17
C TRP A 9 4.66 6.94 4.65
N SER A 10 4.41 7.68 5.73
CA SER A 10 3.05 7.91 6.22
C SER A 10 2.29 8.83 5.25
N ALA A 11 2.90 9.96 4.88
CA ALA A 11 2.32 10.88 3.90
C ALA A 11 2.14 10.22 2.52
N THR A 12 3.10 9.40 2.10
CA THR A 12 3.02 8.64 0.84
C THR A 12 1.86 7.63 0.86
N CYS A 13 1.69 6.91 1.99
CA CYS A 13 0.60 5.96 2.17
C CYS A 13 -0.76 6.65 2.20
N GLU A 14 -0.87 7.81 2.87
CA GLU A 14 -2.09 8.61 2.86
C GLU A 14 -2.45 9.08 1.45
N GLN A 15 -1.48 9.59 0.70
CA GLN A 15 -1.72 10.08 -0.66
C GLN A 15 -2.16 8.94 -1.60
N LEU A 16 -1.51 7.78 -1.53
CA LEU A 16 -1.77 6.68 -2.45
C LEU A 16 -3.00 5.86 -2.07
N LEU A 17 -3.21 5.65 -0.76
CA LEU A 17 -4.17 4.69 -0.22
C LEU A 17 -5.28 5.34 0.61
N GLY A 18 -5.21 6.64 0.90
CA GLY A 18 -6.18 7.37 1.73
C GLY A 18 -6.17 6.96 3.20
N LYS A 19 -5.24 6.09 3.60
CA LYS A 19 -5.17 5.47 4.91
C LYS A 19 -3.71 5.37 5.32
N VAL A 20 -3.44 5.57 6.61
CA VAL A 20 -2.09 5.49 7.17
C VAL A 20 -2.01 4.30 8.12
N THR A 21 -0.91 3.54 8.02
CA THR A 21 -0.51 2.55 9.03
C THR A 21 0.67 3.09 9.82
N ASN A 22 0.86 2.66 11.06
CA ASN A 22 2.09 2.94 11.81
C ASN A 22 3.10 1.79 11.73
N LYS A 23 2.77 0.71 10.99
CA LYS A 23 3.58 -0.50 10.88
C LYS A 23 4.38 -0.56 9.57
N PHE A 24 5.12 0.50 9.28
CA PHE A 24 6.03 0.48 8.13
C PHE A 24 7.32 -0.26 8.48
N ARG A 25 7.79 -1.10 7.56
CA ARG A 25 9.17 -1.62 7.57
C ARG A 25 9.92 -0.96 6.40
N GLY A 26 10.36 0.29 6.58
CA GLY A 26 10.85 1.10 5.47
C GLY A 26 9.71 1.52 4.55
N SER A 27 9.83 1.25 3.25
CA SER A 27 8.77 1.47 2.24
C SER A 27 7.68 0.39 2.23
N TRP A 28 7.72 -0.55 3.17
CA TRP A 28 6.87 -1.73 3.15
C TRP A 28 5.73 -1.65 4.17
N ILE A 29 4.52 -2.05 3.77
CA ILE A 29 3.35 -2.24 4.65
C ILE A 29 2.96 -3.72 4.74
N GLU A 30 2.30 -4.13 5.82
CA GLU A 30 1.85 -5.52 5.97
C GLU A 30 0.75 -5.84 4.95
N MET A 31 0.88 -6.96 4.23
CA MET A 31 -0.12 -7.38 3.24
C MET A 31 -1.48 -7.65 3.86
N GLU A 32 -1.51 -8.16 5.10
CA GLU A 32 -2.75 -8.37 5.86
C GLU A 32 -3.46 -7.03 6.13
N TRP A 33 -2.72 -5.99 6.49
CA TRP A 33 -3.29 -4.65 6.66
C TRP A 33 -3.91 -4.13 5.36
N SER A 34 -3.23 -4.30 4.22
CA SER A 34 -3.79 -3.90 2.92
C SER A 34 -5.08 -4.68 2.62
N LYS A 35 -5.04 -6.01 2.77
CA LYS A 35 -6.21 -6.88 2.55
C LYS A 35 -7.40 -6.48 3.44
N ASP A 36 -7.18 -6.23 4.73
CA ASP A 36 -8.25 -5.85 5.65
C ASP A 36 -8.86 -4.48 5.31
N ASN A 37 -8.04 -3.55 4.81
CA ASN A 37 -8.47 -2.21 4.48
C ASN A 37 -9.13 -2.07 3.11
N PHE A 38 -8.83 -2.99 2.19
CA PHE A 38 -9.27 -2.98 0.79
C PHE A 38 -9.97 -4.29 0.38
N LYS A 39 -10.56 -5.04 1.33
CA LYS A 39 -11.26 -6.30 1.03
C LYS A 39 -12.57 -6.11 0.27
N THR A 40 -13.23 -4.98 0.47
CA THR A 40 -14.62 -4.77 0.04
C THR A 40 -14.77 -3.42 -0.63
N ILE A 41 -15.09 -3.45 -1.92
CA ILE A 41 -15.52 -2.28 -2.68
C ILE A 41 -16.97 -2.01 -2.29
N LYS A 42 -17.25 -0.87 -1.66
CA LYS A 42 -18.65 -0.44 -1.41
C LYS A 42 -19.30 -0.08 -2.76
N ALA A 43 -20.60 -0.31 -2.90
CA ALA A 43 -21.32 0.00 -4.15
C ALA A 43 -21.29 1.49 -4.54
N PHE A 44 -21.02 2.38 -3.58
CA PHE A 44 -20.93 3.83 -3.76
C PHE A 44 -19.59 4.35 -3.25
N LEU A 45 -18.52 4.09 -4.01
CA LEU A 45 -17.23 4.75 -3.80
C LEU A 45 -17.17 6.04 -4.61
N SER A 46 -16.62 7.08 -4.00
CA SER A 46 -16.15 8.27 -4.73
C SER A 46 -15.03 7.90 -5.70
N ASP A 47 -14.77 8.75 -6.69
CA ASP A 47 -13.70 8.47 -7.66
C ASP A 47 -12.31 8.39 -7.00
N VAL A 48 -12.09 9.15 -5.92
CA VAL A 48 -10.87 9.09 -5.10
C VAL A 48 -10.72 7.73 -4.41
N GLU A 49 -11.79 7.20 -3.82
CA GLU A 49 -11.76 5.88 -3.18
C GLU A 49 -11.56 4.74 -4.19
N LYS A 50 -12.08 4.89 -5.43
CA LYS A 50 -11.82 3.93 -6.51
C LYS A 50 -10.36 3.93 -6.92
N GLU A 51 -9.73 5.11 -7.02
CA GLU A 51 -8.31 5.24 -7.34
C GLU A 51 -7.44 4.60 -6.25
N GLN A 52 -7.73 4.89 -4.98
CA GLN A 52 -7.04 4.28 -3.84
C GLN A 52 -7.16 2.76 -3.83
N PHE A 53 -8.35 2.23 -4.12
CA PHE A 53 -8.57 0.79 -4.24
C PHE A 53 -7.76 0.19 -5.40
N ALA A 54 -7.75 0.85 -6.56
CA ALA A 54 -6.99 0.41 -7.73
C ALA A 54 -5.47 0.38 -7.42
N HIS A 55 -4.95 1.41 -6.75
CA HIS A 55 -3.56 1.44 -6.29
C HIS A 55 -3.26 0.29 -5.33
N ALA A 56 -4.08 0.07 -4.29
CA ALA A 56 -3.91 -1.04 -3.36
C ALA A 56 -3.92 -2.41 -4.07
N PHE A 57 -4.81 -2.58 -5.04
CA PHE A 57 -4.96 -3.82 -5.81
C PHE A 57 -3.76 -4.09 -6.72
N ILE A 58 -3.30 -3.08 -7.48
CA ILE A 58 -2.11 -3.19 -8.35
C ILE A 58 -0.86 -3.49 -7.52
N LEU A 59 -0.66 -2.81 -6.39
CA LEU A 59 0.46 -3.09 -5.48
C LEU A 59 0.42 -4.54 -4.99
N SER A 60 -0.76 -5.00 -4.54
CA SER A 60 -0.96 -6.37 -4.10
C SER A 60 -0.73 -7.41 -5.21
N LEU A 61 -1.05 -7.08 -6.47
CA LEU A 61 -0.79 -7.95 -7.62
C LEU A 61 0.70 -8.02 -7.97
N ILE A 62 1.40 -6.89 -7.98
CA ILE A 62 2.85 -6.83 -8.25
C ILE A 62 3.58 -7.69 -7.24
N GLU A 63 3.23 -7.59 -5.96
CA GLU A 63 3.86 -8.40 -4.92
C GLU A 63 3.37 -9.84 -4.90
N GLY A 64 2.08 -10.10 -5.11
CA GLY A 64 1.57 -11.47 -5.20
C GLY A 64 2.14 -12.24 -6.40
N LEU A 65 2.47 -11.54 -7.49
CA LEU A 65 3.09 -12.10 -8.69
C LEU A 65 4.62 -12.27 -8.53
N LEU A 66 5.30 -11.34 -7.86
CA LEU A 66 6.75 -11.40 -7.59
C LEU A 66 7.09 -12.35 -6.41
N MET A 67 6.20 -12.48 -5.43
CA MET A 67 6.35 -13.34 -4.24
C MET A 67 5.73 -14.72 -4.48
N SER A 68 6.19 -15.46 -5.49
CA SER A 68 6.04 -16.93 -5.45
C SER A 68 6.93 -17.57 -4.37
N ASP A 69 7.84 -16.79 -3.78
CA ASP A 69 8.56 -17.19 -2.58
C ASP A 69 7.79 -16.80 -1.31
N LYS A 70 7.51 -17.80 -0.47
CA LYS A 70 6.64 -17.74 0.72
C LYS A 70 7.26 -16.98 1.91
N SER A 71 8.29 -16.16 1.69
CA SER A 71 9.22 -15.77 2.74
C SER A 71 9.01 -14.36 3.31
N GLN A 72 8.06 -13.53 2.84
CA GLN A 72 7.70 -12.28 3.55
C GLN A 72 6.39 -11.61 3.07
N ASN A 73 5.41 -11.49 3.98
CA ASN A 73 4.07 -10.89 3.80
C ASN A 73 4.07 -9.34 3.73
N LEU A 74 4.92 -8.74 2.90
CA LEU A 74 5.14 -7.29 2.86
C LEU A 74 4.81 -6.69 1.49
N VAL A 75 4.30 -5.46 1.50
CA VAL A 75 3.85 -4.67 0.34
C VAL A 75 4.72 -3.43 0.15
N HIS A 76 5.41 -3.26 -0.98
CA HIS A 76 6.29 -2.14 -1.31
C HIS A 76 5.54 -0.95 -1.92
N LEU A 77 5.67 0.24 -1.34
CA LEU A 77 4.98 1.46 -1.78
C LEU A 77 5.61 2.20 -2.99
N ARG A 78 6.56 1.61 -3.73
CA ARG A 78 7.27 2.30 -4.82
C ARG A 78 7.60 1.41 -6.01
#